data_AF-A0A520MQ67-F1
#
_entry.id   AF-A0A520MQ67-F1
#
_cell.length_a   1.000
_cell.length_b   1.000
_cell.length_c   1.000
_cell.angle_alpha   90.00
_cell.angle_beta   90.00
_cell.angle_gamma   90.00
#
_symmetry.space_group_name_H-M   'P 1'
#
loop_
_entity.id
_entity.type
_entity.pdbx_description
1 polymer ?
#
loop_
_entity_poly.entity_id
_entity_poly.type
_entity_poly.pdbx_seq_one_letter_code
_entity_poly.pdbx_strand_id
1 'polypeptide(L)' 'MDSVLWISELILQNQPSTFAELTDLVRERARAGDRFLRMDIKPPYPDTPENWEFRLEGAFTSPI' A
#
# COMPACT_ATOMS: atom_id res chain seq x y z
N MET A 1 1.43 -11.45 17.16
CA MET A 1 1.91 -11.90 15.84
C MET A 1 2.15 -10.66 15.03
N ASP A 2 3.30 -10.54 14.38
CA ASP A 2 3.54 -9.48 13.41
C ASP A 2 2.49 -9.55 12.29
N SER A 3 1.80 -8.46 12.03
CA SER A 3 0.82 -8.37 10.95
C SER A 3 1.51 -8.01 9.63
N VAL A 4 1.15 -8.74 8.57
CA VAL A 4 1.68 -8.57 7.21
C VAL A 4 0.59 -7.94 6.34
N LEU A 5 0.90 -6.81 5.72
CA LEU A 5 0.05 -6.13 4.77
C LEU A 5 0.35 -6.60 3.35
N TRP A 6 -0.66 -7.14 2.66
CA TRP A 6 -0.57 -7.54 1.25
C TRP A 6 -1.26 -6.49 0.37
N ILE A 7 -0.60 -6.06 -0.71
CA ILE A 7 -1.18 -5.07 -1.63
C ILE A 7 -2.44 -5.63 -2.30
N SER A 8 -2.42 -6.88 -2.75
CA SER A 8 -3.60 -7.52 -3.36
C SER A 8 -4.81 -7.52 -2.42
N GLU A 9 -4.62 -7.86 -1.15
CA GLU A 9 -5.67 -7.88 -0.13
C GLU A 9 -6.19 -6.47 0.17
N LEU A 10 -5.29 -5.49 0.29
CA LEU A 10 -5.66 -4.10 0.54
C LEU A 10 -6.51 -3.53 -0.61
N ILE A 11 -6.13 -3.84 -1.86
CA ILE A 11 -6.89 -3.46 -3.07
C ILE A 11 -8.27 -4.13 -3.07
N LEU A 12 -8.35 -5.44 -2.80
CA LEU A 12 -9.61 -6.18 -2.81
C LEU A 12 -10.58 -5.69 -1.72
N GLN A 13 -10.08 -5.38 -0.52
CA GLN A 13 -10.91 -4.97 0.62
C GLN A 13 -11.45 -3.55 0.49
N ASN A 14 -10.67 -2.63 -0.08
CA ASN A 14 -11.01 -1.19 -0.07
C ASN A 14 -11.39 -0.65 -1.46
N GLN A 15 -11.13 -1.42 -2.51
CA GLN A 15 -11.39 -1.06 -3.91
C GLN A 15 -10.94 0.37 -4.25
N PRO A 16 -9.69 0.77 -3.95
CA PRO A 16 -9.22 2.10 -4.32
C PRO A 16 -9.24 2.24 -5.84
N SER A 17 -9.60 3.42 -6.32
CA SER A 17 -9.72 3.74 -7.74
C SER A 17 -8.46 4.39 -8.32
N THR A 18 -7.54 4.85 -7.45
CA THR A 18 -6.30 5.52 -7.82
C THR A 18 -5.12 4.99 -7.00
N PHE A 19 -3.91 5.16 -7.53
CA PHE A 19 -2.67 4.88 -6.80
C PHE A 19 -2.52 5.79 -5.57
N ALA A 20 -3.00 7.03 -5.66
CA ALA A 20 -3.03 7.96 -4.52
C ALA A 20 -3.84 7.41 -3.34
N GLU A 21 -5.06 6.93 -3.58
CA GLU A 21 -5.91 6.31 -2.55
C GLU A 21 -5.26 5.06 -1.95
N LEU A 22 -4.66 4.20 -2.80
CA LEU A 22 -3.90 3.05 -2.30
C LEU A 22 -2.77 3.48 -1.36
N THR A 23 -2.06 4.56 -1.71
CA THR A 23 -0.95 5.09 -0.90
C THR A 23 -1.44 5.54 0.48
N ASP A 24 -2.60 6.18 0.55
CA ASP A 24 -3.20 6.60 1.82
C ASP A 24 -3.60 5.40 2.69
N LEU A 25 -4.21 4.37 2.09
CA LEU A 25 -4.53 3.12 2.79
C LEU A 25 -3.28 2.42 3.34
N VAL A 26 -2.17 2.44 2.60
CA VAL A 26 -0.88 1.90 3.07
C VAL A 26 -0.38 2.66 4.30
N ARG A 27 -0.51 4.00 4.32
CA ARG A 27 -0.15 4.82 5.49
C ARG A 27 -1.02 4.48 6.69
N GLU A 28 -2.32 4.33 6.50
CA GLU A 28 -3.26 3.97 7.56
C GLU A 28 -2.90 2.62 8.19
N ARG A 29 -2.58 1.62 7.37
CA ARG A 29 -2.17 0.29 7.85
C ARG A 29 -0.83 0.31 8.58
N ALA A 30 0.14 1.09 8.08
CA ALA A 30 1.39 1.31 8.79
C ALA A 30 1.16 1.97 10.17
N ARG A 31 0.29 2.98 10.26
CA ARG A 31 -0.10 3.61 11.53
C ARG A 31 -0.85 2.67 12.46
N ALA A 32 -1.63 1.73 11.91
CA ALA A 32 -2.35 0.72 12.66
C ALA A 32 -1.44 -0.37 13.26
N GLY A 33 -0.16 -0.42 12.87
CA GLY A 33 0.84 -1.29 13.47
C GLY A 33 1.26 -2.50 12.62
N ASP A 34 0.86 -2.56 11.36
CA ASP A 34 1.42 -3.55 10.42
C ASP A 34 2.95 -3.33 10.30
N ARG A 35 3.73 -4.42 10.38
CA ARG A 35 5.21 -4.34 10.41
C ARG A 35 5.87 -4.77 9.11
N PHE A 36 5.15 -5.50 8.26
CA PHE A 36 5.66 -6.00 7.00
C PHE A 36 4.72 -5.63 5.85
N LEU A 37 5.28 -5.13 4.76
CA LEU A 37 4.57 -4.87 3.50
C LEU A 37 4.97 -5.89 2.45
N ARG A 38 3.99 -6.48 1.75
CA ARG A 38 4.17 -7.41 0.64
C ARG A 38 3.59 -6.81 -0.64
N MET A 39 4.48 -6.46 -1.55
CA MET A 39 4.16 -5.95 -2.89
C MET A 39 4.02 -7.12 -3.87
N ASP A 40 2.95 -7.90 -3.69
CA ASP A 40 2.69 -9.14 -4.41
C ASP A 40 2.05 -8.94 -5.79
N ILE A 41 1.48 -7.75 -6.03
CA ILE A 41 0.90 -7.35 -7.31
C ILE A 41 1.22 -5.89 -7.61
N LYS A 42 1.47 -5.59 -8.90
CA LYS A 42 1.54 -4.20 -9.36
C LYS A 42 0.14 -3.57 -9.30
N PRO A 43 -0.06 -2.40 -8.67
CA PRO A 43 -1.35 -1.73 -8.65
C PRO A 43 -1.90 -1.49 -10.06
N PRO A 44 -3.17 -1.88 -10.34
CA PRO A 44 -3.73 -1.83 -11.69
C PRO A 44 -4.34 -0.44 -12.02
N TYR A 45 -3.77 0.65 -11.52
CA TYR A 45 -4.34 1.99 -11.70
C TYR A 45 -3.71 2.77 -12.85
N PRO A 46 -4.47 3.60 -13.58
CA PRO A 46 -3.94 4.45 -14.65
C PRO A 46 -2.86 5.43 -14.18
N ASP A 47 -2.94 5.87 -12.93
CA ASP A 47 -2.00 6.80 -12.30
C ASP A 47 -0.85 6.08 -11.56
N THR A 48 -0.73 4.74 -11.67
CA THR A 48 0.37 3.99 -11.06
C THR A 48 1.71 4.41 -11.70
N PRO A 49 2.63 5.04 -10.95
CA PRO A 49 3.89 5.49 -11.51
C PRO A 49 4.86 4.31 -11.74
N GLU A 50 5.92 4.51 -12.53
CA GLU A 50 6.95 3.48 -12.71
C GLU A 50 7.66 3.13 -11.38
N ASN A 51 7.87 4.12 -10.51
CA ASN A 51 8.51 3.95 -9.20
C ASN A 51 7.52 3.61 -8.06
N TRP A 52 6.40 2.95 -8.38
CA TRP A 52 5.34 2.66 -7.43
C TRP A 52 5.80 1.87 -6.19
N GLU A 53 6.74 0.93 -6.35
CA GLU A 53 7.27 0.14 -5.22
C GLU A 53 7.90 1.04 -4.16
N PHE A 54 8.79 1.94 -4.59
CA PHE A 54 9.44 2.91 -3.72
C PHE A 54 8.43 3.87 -3.06
N ARG A 55 7.37 4.25 -3.77
CA ARG A 55 6.31 5.12 -3.24
C ARG A 55 5.52 4.43 -2.13
N LEU A 56 5.13 3.16 -2.33
CA LEU A 56 4.41 2.38 -1.31
C LEU A 56 5.30 2.04 -0.12
N GLU A 57 6.57 1.70 -0.36
CA GLU A 57 7.54 1.47 0.70
C GLU A 57 7.78 2.74 1.55
N GLY A 58 7.90 3.90 0.90
CA GLY A 58 8.00 5.18 1.60
C GLY A 58 6.74 5.51 2.43
N ALA A 59 5.56 5.26 1.87
CA ALA A 59 4.29 5.43 2.57
C ALA A 59 4.15 4.49 3.79
N PHE A 60 4.70 3.27 3.70
CA PHE A 60 4.66 2.28 4.77
C PHE A 60 5.69 2.56 5.87
N THR A 61 6.92 2.95 5.51
CA THR A 61 8.03 3.14 6.46
C THR A 61 8.05 4.51 7.12
N SER A 62 7.49 5.53 6.46
CA SER A 62 7.37 6.91 6.96
C SER A 62 5.94 7.42 6.78
N PRO A 63 4.95 6.86 7.52
CA PRO A 63 3.56 7.26 7.42
C PRO A 63 3.30 8.60 8.15
N ILE A 64 3.89 9.70 7.67
CA ILE A 64 3.68 11.07 8.19
C ILE A 64 2.31 11.60 7.79
#